data_AF-D4B5H3-F1
#
_entry.id   AF-D4B5H3-F1
#
_cell.length_a   1.000
_cell.length_b   1.000
_cell.length_c   1.000
_cell.angle_alpha   90.00
_cell.angle_beta   90.00
_cell.angle_gamma   90.00
#
_symmetry.space_group_name_H-M   'P 1'
#
loop_
_entity.id
_entity.type
_entity.pdbx_description
1 polymer ?
#
loop_
_entity_poly.entity_id
_entity_poly.type
_entity_poly.pdbx_seq_one_letter_code
_entity_poly.pdbx_strand_id
1 'polypeptide(L)'
;MDPSTIPEDGFNVTDYGPGVIPQALFSAEIGTFYMEFLKMSIIDRTPEEIAKLKNHAILKLDFKAPVHGFHGVRISMSVNYDLSSETSGGGNSHKPGIMLVEPVQYDGTSFSSLCTAVITLKQRITLGHIIRAITDNHLHHFYFCTVDEKYYGCRDFV
;
A
#
# COMPACT_ATOMS: atom_id res chain seq x y z
N MET A 1 2.31 -21.59 -5.59
CA MET A 1 1.07 -20.78 -5.68
C MET A 1 0.83 -20.46 -7.14
N ASP A 2 -0.40 -20.63 -7.62
CA ASP A 2 -0.78 -20.23 -8.98
C ASP A 2 -1.25 -18.76 -8.94
N PRO A 3 -0.77 -17.87 -9.82
CA PRO A 3 -1.27 -16.49 -9.90
C PRO A 3 -2.78 -16.33 -9.99
N SER A 4 -3.49 -17.33 -10.50
CA SER A 4 -4.97 -17.36 -10.54
C SER A 4 -5.64 -17.40 -9.15
N THR A 5 -4.87 -17.65 -8.09
CA THR A 5 -5.36 -17.78 -6.70
C THR A 5 -5.20 -16.52 -5.86
N ILE A 6 -4.63 -15.44 -6.43
CA ILE A 6 -4.51 -14.15 -5.75
C ILE A 6 -5.83 -13.39 -5.91
N PRO A 7 -6.40 -12.83 -4.84
CA PRO A 7 -7.55 -11.94 -4.96
C PRO A 7 -7.24 -10.76 -5.89
N GLU A 8 -8.22 -10.30 -6.66
CA GLU A 8 -8.04 -9.21 -7.63
C GLU A 8 -7.43 -7.95 -6.98
N ASP A 9 -7.82 -7.65 -5.74
CA ASP A 9 -7.34 -6.51 -4.95
C ASP A 9 -6.11 -6.82 -4.07
N GLY A 10 -5.60 -8.06 -4.10
CA GLY A 10 -4.53 -8.52 -3.21
C GLY A 10 -5.01 -8.99 -1.83
N PHE A 11 -4.07 -9.24 -0.92
CA PHE A 11 -4.37 -9.76 0.42
C PHE A 11 -4.69 -8.62 1.39
N ASN A 12 -5.93 -8.56 1.86
CA ASN A 12 -6.39 -7.60 2.88
C ASN A 12 -5.85 -7.96 4.26
N VAL A 13 -4.84 -7.21 4.70
CA VAL A 13 -4.18 -7.40 5.99
C VAL A 13 -4.92 -6.69 7.12
N THR A 14 -5.69 -5.63 6.82
CA THR A 14 -6.46 -4.89 7.82
C THR A 14 -7.53 -5.77 8.47
N ASP A 15 -8.29 -6.52 7.67
CA ASP A 15 -9.44 -7.27 8.18
C ASP A 15 -9.07 -8.70 8.61
N TYR A 16 -8.07 -9.31 7.96
CA TYR A 16 -7.73 -10.71 8.16
C TYR A 16 -6.33 -10.95 8.75
N GLY A 17 -5.59 -9.88 9.03
CA GLY A 17 -4.25 -9.93 9.62
C GLY A 17 -3.18 -10.48 8.65
N PRO A 18 -1.93 -10.62 9.10
CA PRO A 18 -0.82 -11.06 8.24
C PRO A 18 -0.95 -12.51 7.77
N GLY A 19 -1.78 -13.33 8.42
CA GLY A 19 -1.95 -14.75 8.12
C GLY A 19 -2.58 -15.06 6.77
N VAL A 20 -3.24 -14.09 6.12
CA VAL A 20 -3.75 -14.27 4.75
C VAL A 20 -2.66 -14.22 3.70
N ILE A 21 -1.48 -13.70 4.04
CA ILE A 21 -0.36 -13.68 3.11
C ILE A 21 0.23 -15.09 3.03
N PRO A 22 0.38 -15.66 1.82
CA PRO A 22 0.95 -16.97 1.64
C PRO A 22 2.35 -17.08 2.24
N GLN A 23 2.62 -18.15 2.99
CA GLN A 23 3.88 -18.31 3.73
C GLN A 23 5.13 -18.19 2.84
N ALA A 24 5.05 -18.66 1.59
CA ALA A 24 6.13 -18.55 0.61
C ALA A 24 6.50 -17.09 0.30
N LEU A 25 5.49 -16.22 0.14
CA LEU A 25 5.69 -14.78 -0.06
C LEU A 25 6.12 -14.10 1.24
N PHE A 26 5.47 -14.45 2.35
CA PHE A 26 5.75 -13.89 3.67
C PHE A 26 7.20 -14.14 4.12
N SER A 27 7.79 -15.27 3.72
CA SER A 27 9.18 -15.64 4.05
C SER A 27 10.20 -15.14 3.04
N ALA A 28 9.78 -14.53 1.93
CA ALA A 28 10.69 -14.12 0.86
C ALA A 28 11.65 -13.01 1.32
N GLU A 29 12.94 -13.16 1.02
CA GLU A 29 13.97 -12.15 1.28
C GLU A 29 13.78 -10.96 0.31
N ILE A 30 13.79 -9.74 0.85
CA ILE A 30 13.69 -8.52 0.06
C ILE A 30 15.06 -8.16 -0.51
N GLY A 31 15.12 -7.97 -1.83
CA GLY A 31 16.28 -7.46 -2.55
C GLY A 31 16.30 -5.95 -2.59
N THR A 32 15.20 -5.33 -3.02
CA THR A 32 15.10 -3.87 -3.15
C THR A 32 13.80 -3.36 -2.56
N PHE A 33 13.88 -2.25 -1.81
CA PHE A 33 12.72 -1.58 -1.24
C PHE A 33 12.57 -0.20 -1.90
N TYR A 34 11.45 0.01 -2.59
CA TYR A 34 11.02 1.27 -3.16
C TYR A 34 9.90 1.91 -2.34
N MET A 35 9.96 3.22 -2.18
CA MET A 35 8.83 4.07 -1.86
C MET A 35 8.46 4.83 -3.12
N GLU A 36 7.23 4.66 -3.61
CA GLU A 36 6.79 5.26 -4.87
C GLU A 36 5.64 6.24 -4.63
N PHE A 37 5.75 7.41 -5.25
CA PHE A 37 4.66 8.36 -5.40
C PHE A 37 4.06 8.16 -6.78
N LEU A 38 2.79 7.81 -6.86
CA LEU A 38 2.14 7.44 -8.10
C LEU A 38 1.70 8.68 -8.90
N LYS A 39 1.76 8.54 -10.22
CA LYS A 39 1.20 9.47 -11.20
C LYS A 39 -0.29 9.60 -10.96
N MET A 40 -0.74 10.83 -10.93
CA MET A 40 -2.16 11.15 -10.84
C MET A 40 -2.68 11.53 -12.22
N SER A 41 -3.86 11.03 -12.58
CA SER A 41 -4.49 11.46 -13.83
C SER A 41 -4.85 12.95 -13.72
N ILE A 42 -4.23 13.74 -14.59
CA ILE A 42 -4.51 15.17 -14.77
C ILE A 42 -5.42 15.44 -15.97
N ILE A 43 -5.80 14.38 -16.69
CA ILE A 43 -6.67 14.49 -17.87
C ILE A 43 -8.04 14.97 -17.40
N ASP A 44 -8.58 15.95 -18.12
CA ASP A 44 -9.88 16.60 -17.86
C ASP A 44 -10.00 17.31 -16.50
N ARG A 45 -8.88 17.76 -15.91
CA ARG A 45 -8.86 18.51 -14.64
C ARG A 45 -8.32 19.93 -14.81
N THR A 46 -8.87 20.89 -14.07
CA THR A 46 -8.38 22.28 -14.04
C THR A 46 -7.05 22.38 -13.26
N PRO A 47 -6.25 23.45 -13.47
CA PRO A 47 -5.05 23.70 -12.67
C PRO A 47 -5.31 23.74 -11.15
N GLU A 48 -6.44 24.29 -10.72
CA GLU A 48 -6.87 24.29 -9.31
C GLU A 48 -7.21 22.89 -8.81
N GLU A 49 -7.80 22.04 -9.65
CA GLU A 49 -8.09 20.65 -9.32
C GLU A 49 -6.81 19.82 -9.24
N ILE A 50 -5.85 20.05 -10.14
CA ILE A 50 -4.52 19.46 -10.15
C ILE A 50 -3.74 19.87 -8.88
N ALA A 51 -3.78 21.14 -8.48
CA ALA A 51 -3.12 21.60 -7.24
C ALA A 51 -3.71 20.96 -5.97
N LYS A 52 -4.97 20.49 -6.04
CA LYS A 52 -5.65 19.76 -4.96
C LYS A 52 -5.51 18.23 -5.09
N LEU A 53 -4.80 17.72 -6.09
CA LEU A 53 -4.46 16.31 -6.20
C LEU A 53 -3.44 15.95 -5.12
N LYS A 54 -3.65 14.83 -4.44
CA LYS A 54 -2.78 14.36 -3.35
C LYS A 54 -2.06 13.08 -3.75
N ASN A 55 -0.75 13.09 -3.57
CA ASN A 55 0.13 11.99 -3.93
C ASN A 55 -0.35 10.69 -3.29
N HIS A 56 -0.52 9.65 -4.10
CA HIS A 56 -0.71 8.29 -3.60
C HIS A 56 0.67 7.66 -3.43
N ALA A 57 1.08 7.44 -2.18
CA ALA A 57 2.32 6.76 -1.86
C ALA A 57 2.06 5.26 -1.67
N ILE A 58 2.99 4.44 -2.14
CA ILE A 58 2.99 2.99 -1.93
C ILE A 58 4.39 2.52 -1.56
N LEU A 59 4.47 1.34 -0.95
CA LEU A 59 5.72 0.62 -0.76
C LEU A 59 5.78 -0.52 -1.77
N LYS A 60 6.85 -0.62 -2.54
CA LYS A 60 7.12 -1.76 -3.43
C LYS A 60 8.39 -2.46 -2.98
N LEU A 61 8.34 -3.78 -2.93
CA LEU A 61 9.39 -4.63 -2.42
C LEU A 61 9.70 -5.69 -3.46
N ASP A 62 10.87 -5.62 -4.07
CA ASP A 62 11.33 -6.69 -4.95
C ASP A 62 11.95 -7.79 -4.11
N PHE A 63 11.62 -9.03 -4.43
CA PHE A 63 12.26 -10.19 -3.85
C PHE A 63 13.65 -10.38 -4.43
N LYS A 64 14.54 -10.95 -3.63
CA LYS A 64 15.90 -11.29 -4.08
C LYS A 64 15.92 -12.40 -5.13
N ALA A 65 14.91 -13.27 -5.11
CA ALA A 65 14.65 -14.28 -6.12
C ALA A 65 13.14 -14.41 -6.32
N PRO A 66 12.66 -14.65 -7.55
CA PRO A 66 11.24 -14.81 -7.81
C PRO A 66 10.62 -15.95 -6.99
N VAL A 67 9.44 -15.72 -6.44
CA VAL A 67 8.69 -16.69 -5.63
C VAL A 67 7.38 -17.00 -6.35
N HIS A 68 7.24 -18.21 -6.86
CA HIS A 68 6.04 -18.65 -7.59
C HIS A 68 5.63 -17.74 -8.76
N GLY A 69 6.62 -17.19 -9.49
CA GLY A 69 6.38 -16.26 -10.60
C GLY A 69 6.15 -14.81 -10.18
N PHE A 70 6.16 -14.51 -8.88
CA PHE A 70 6.17 -13.14 -8.36
C PHE A 70 7.59 -12.67 -8.14
N HIS A 71 7.84 -11.47 -8.62
CA HIS A 71 9.11 -10.77 -8.51
C HIS A 71 9.16 -9.87 -7.29
N GLY A 72 8.01 -9.55 -6.71
CA GLY A 72 7.92 -8.74 -5.51
C GLY A 72 6.50 -8.64 -4.99
N VAL A 73 6.29 -7.65 -4.11
CA VAL A 73 4.97 -7.23 -3.63
C VAL A 73 4.87 -5.72 -3.60
N ARG A 74 3.65 -5.23 -3.73
CA ARG A 74 3.25 -3.86 -3.42
C ARG A 74 2.40 -3.88 -2.15
N ILE A 75 2.69 -2.96 -1.24
CA ILE A 75 1.87 -2.67 -0.07
C ILE A 75 1.16 -1.37 -0.37
N SER A 76 -0.16 -1.44 -0.49
CA SER A 76 -1.01 -0.31 -0.81
C SER A 76 -1.93 0.01 0.37
N MET A 77 -2.22 1.30 0.52
CA MET A 77 -3.21 1.81 1.45
C MET A 77 -4.31 2.48 0.65
N SER A 78 -5.53 2.07 0.90
CA SER A 78 -6.71 2.50 0.17
C SER A 78 -7.83 2.84 1.14
N VAL A 79 -8.81 3.61 0.66
CA VAL A 79 -10.04 3.87 1.41
C VAL A 79 -10.91 2.61 1.35
N ASN A 80 -11.42 2.17 2.50
CA ASN A 80 -12.41 1.10 2.55
C ASN A 80 -13.79 1.70 2.23
N TYR A 81 -14.26 1.53 0.98
CA TYR A 81 -15.52 2.10 0.52
C TYR A 81 -16.76 1.33 1.04
N ASP A 82 -16.59 0.08 1.46
CA ASP A 82 -17.68 -0.77 1.95
C ASP A 82 -18.16 -0.36 3.35
N LEU A 83 -17.30 0.30 4.12
CA LEU A 83 -17.63 0.77 5.47
C LEU A 83 -18.16 2.20 5.45
N SER A 84 -19.15 2.52 6.27
CA SER A 84 -19.67 3.89 6.39
C SER A 84 -18.66 4.84 7.00
N SER A 85 -18.76 6.14 6.68
CA SER A 85 -17.93 7.16 7.33
C SER A 85 -18.37 7.36 8.78
N GLU A 86 -17.42 7.53 9.68
CA GLU A 86 -17.64 7.90 11.07
C GLU A 86 -17.64 9.42 11.20
N THR A 87 -18.57 9.98 11.96
CA THR A 87 -18.59 11.42 12.25
C THR A 87 -17.81 11.68 13.54
N SER A 88 -16.79 12.54 13.46
CA SER A 88 -16.08 13.02 14.65
C SER A 88 -16.76 14.27 15.21
N GLY A 89 -16.66 14.50 16.52
CA GLY A 89 -17.24 15.68 17.19
C GLY A 89 -16.75 17.05 16.69
N GLY A 90 -15.73 17.08 15.82
CA GLY A 90 -15.20 18.29 15.18
C GLY A 90 -15.77 18.60 13.78
N GLY A 91 -16.77 17.85 13.30
CA GLY A 91 -17.46 18.11 12.03
C GLY A 91 -16.84 17.45 10.79
N ASN A 92 -15.59 16.97 10.86
CA ASN A 92 -14.98 16.19 9.79
C ASN A 92 -15.40 14.71 9.91
N SER A 93 -15.82 14.11 8.79
CA SER A 93 -16.02 12.67 8.71
C SER A 93 -14.69 11.93 8.54
N HIS A 94 -14.58 10.73 9.07
CA HIS A 94 -13.44 9.85 8.94
C HIS A 94 -13.90 8.57 8.25
N LYS A 95 -13.08 8.05 7.34
CA LYS A 95 -13.38 6.85 6.56
C LYS A 95 -12.33 5.79 6.87
N PRO A 96 -12.72 4.56 7.25
CA PRO A 96 -11.75 3.50 7.49
C PRO A 96 -10.86 3.25 6.27
N GLY A 97 -9.58 2.98 6.52
CA GLY A 97 -8.62 2.54 5.53
C GLY A 97 -8.49 1.02 5.46
N ILE A 98 -7.92 0.54 4.37
CA ILE A 98 -7.56 -0.86 4.13
C ILE A 98 -6.12 -0.94 3.64
N MET A 99 -5.35 -1.85 4.23
CA MET A 99 -4.00 -2.21 3.82
C MET A 99 -4.03 -3.51 3.01
N LEU A 100 -3.53 -3.44 1.78
CA LEU A 100 -3.47 -4.57 0.85
C LEU A 100 -2.01 -4.93 0.56
N VAL A 101 -1.76 -6.23 0.43
CA VAL A 101 -0.48 -6.78 -0.06
C VAL A 101 -0.73 -7.46 -1.39
N GLU A 102 -0.19 -6.86 -2.45
CA GLU A 102 -0.42 -7.21 -3.85
C GLU A 102 0.86 -7.84 -4.43
N PRO A 103 0.93 -9.15 -4.69
CA PRO A 103 2.07 -9.74 -5.37
C PRO A 103 2.19 -9.22 -6.81
N VAL A 104 3.41 -8.93 -7.23
CA VAL A 104 3.69 -8.38 -8.58
C VAL A 104 4.63 -9.29 -9.36
N GLN A 105 4.41 -9.39 -10.66
CA GLN A 105 5.18 -10.24 -11.57
C GLN A 105 6.34 -9.49 -12.28
N TYR A 106 6.70 -8.30 -11.80
CA TYR A 106 7.76 -7.48 -12.40
C TYR A 106 8.70 -6.89 -11.34
N ASP A 107 9.97 -6.77 -11.73
CA ASP A 107 11.01 -6.08 -10.97
C ASP A 107 11.02 -4.57 -11.27
N GLY A 108 11.66 -3.80 -10.40
CA GLY A 108 11.92 -2.38 -10.59
C GLY A 108 10.70 -1.50 -10.35
N THR A 109 10.78 -0.23 -10.75
CA THR A 109 9.73 0.74 -10.42
C THR A 109 8.44 0.52 -11.21
N SER A 110 7.29 0.79 -10.61
CA SER A 110 6.00 0.72 -11.32
C SER A 110 5.94 1.74 -12.46
N PHE A 111 5.31 1.39 -13.59
CA PHE A 111 5.04 2.34 -14.69
C PHE A 111 4.20 3.55 -14.25
N SER A 112 3.37 3.34 -13.24
CA SER A 112 2.56 4.35 -12.59
C SER A 112 3.35 5.23 -11.60
N SER A 113 4.64 4.96 -11.34
CA SER A 113 5.44 5.83 -10.47
C SER A 113 5.75 7.17 -11.16
N LEU A 114 5.53 8.27 -10.44
CA LEU A 114 5.96 9.62 -10.77
C LEU A 114 7.34 9.91 -10.17
N CYS A 115 7.56 9.48 -8.93
CA CYS A 115 8.80 9.64 -8.21
C CYS A 115 9.05 8.40 -7.34
N THR A 116 10.27 7.87 -7.38
CA THR A 116 10.65 6.70 -6.58
C THR A 116 11.87 7.02 -5.75
N ALA A 117 11.82 6.68 -4.46
CA ALA A 117 12.97 6.60 -3.58
C ALA A 117 13.31 5.13 -3.32
N VAL A 118 14.61 4.80 -3.32
CA VAL A 118 15.10 3.47 -2.95
C VAL A 118 15.58 3.52 -1.51
N ILE A 119 15.05 2.63 -0.67
CA ILE A 119 15.42 2.50 0.73
C ILE A 119 16.51 1.44 0.84
N THR A 120 17.70 1.86 1.27
CA THR A 120 18.85 0.95 1.45
C THR A 120 18.65 0.07 2.67
N LEU A 121 18.53 -1.24 2.45
CA LEU A 121 18.45 -2.24 3.51
C LEU A 121 19.86 -2.50 4.08
N LYS A 122 20.02 -2.32 5.39
CA LYS A 122 21.31 -2.56 6.09
C LYS A 122 21.53 -4.03 6.48
N GLN A 123 20.48 -4.83 6.42
CA GLN A 123 20.50 -6.24 6.78
C GLN A 123 19.50 -7.00 5.91
N ARG A 124 19.64 -8.33 5.89
CA ARG A 124 18.68 -9.20 5.23
C ARG A 124 17.36 -9.16 5.99
N ILE A 125 16.30 -8.77 5.30
CA ILE A 125 14.94 -8.76 5.85
C ILE A 125 14.02 -9.52 4.90
N THR A 126 12.93 -10.06 5.46
CA THR A 126 11.88 -10.72 4.68
C THR A 126 10.66 -9.82 4.60
N LEU A 127 9.73 -10.14 3.70
CA LEU A 127 8.42 -9.48 3.67
C LEU A 127 7.75 -9.52 5.05
N GLY A 128 7.81 -10.67 5.72
CA GLY A 128 7.21 -10.87 7.03
C GLY A 128 7.75 -9.93 8.10
N HIS A 129 9.04 -9.56 8.06
CA HIS A 129 9.57 -8.55 8.99
C HIS A 129 8.93 -7.18 8.77
N ILE A 130 8.70 -6.77 7.52
CA ILE A 130 8.07 -5.50 7.18
C ILE A 130 6.60 -5.52 7.60
N ILE A 131 5.86 -6.57 7.23
CA ILE A 131 4.43 -6.69 7.57
C ILE A 131 4.23 -6.74 9.09
N ARG A 132 5.09 -7.46 9.83
CA ARG A 132 5.04 -7.48 11.30
C ARG A 132 5.35 -6.12 11.91
N ALA A 133 6.34 -5.38 11.41
CA ALA A 133 6.61 -4.03 11.91
C ALA A 133 5.38 -3.12 11.81
N ILE A 134 4.57 -3.28 10.77
CA ILE A 134 3.31 -2.52 10.58
C ILE A 134 2.20 -3.08 11.48
N THR A 135 2.03 -4.40 11.50
CA THR A 135 0.88 -5.06 12.14
C THR A 135 1.01 -5.16 13.66
N ASP A 136 2.19 -5.46 14.19
CA ASP A 136 2.47 -5.55 15.63
C ASP A 136 2.32 -4.19 16.33
N ASN A 137 2.42 -3.08 15.58
CA ASN A 137 2.19 -1.72 16.05
C ASN A 137 0.77 -1.21 15.73
N HIS A 138 -0.12 -2.08 15.24
CA HIS A 138 -1.50 -1.73 14.85
C HIS A 138 -1.63 -0.63 13.79
N LEU A 139 -0.58 -0.34 13.02
CA LEU A 139 -0.58 0.75 12.04
C LEU A 139 -1.40 0.43 10.77
N HIS A 140 -1.76 -0.84 10.58
CA HIS A 140 -2.68 -1.33 9.55
C HIS A 140 -4.15 -1.00 9.83
N HIS A 141 -4.49 -0.51 11.02
CA HIS A 141 -5.79 0.07 11.33
C HIS A 141 -5.66 1.59 11.32
N PHE A 142 -6.23 2.23 10.30
CA PHE A 142 -6.11 3.67 10.10
C PHE A 142 -7.37 4.23 9.47
N TYR A 143 -7.51 5.55 9.55
CA TYR A 143 -8.62 6.29 8.97
C TYR A 143 -8.09 7.36 8.02
N PHE A 144 -8.88 7.66 7.00
CA PHE A 144 -8.75 8.84 6.18
C PHE A 144 -9.69 9.92 6.71
N CYS A 145 -9.19 11.12 6.95
CA CYS A 145 -10.03 12.28 7.19
C CYS A 145 -10.70 12.70 5.88
N THR A 146 -11.97 13.10 5.92
CA THR A 146 -12.65 13.71 4.78
C THR A 146 -12.59 15.22 4.91
N VAL A 147 -12.02 15.91 3.91
CA VAL A 147 -12.01 17.38 3.80
C VAL A 147 -12.41 17.73 2.37
N ASP A 148 -13.38 18.62 2.17
CA ASP A 148 -13.88 18.99 0.83
C ASP A 148 -14.18 17.78 -0.07
N GLU A 149 -14.88 16.77 0.47
CA GLU A 149 -15.23 15.51 -0.20
C GLU A 149 -14.03 14.63 -0.64
N LYS A 150 -12.82 14.95 -0.17
CA LYS A 150 -11.60 14.18 -0.45
C LYS A 150 -11.11 13.46 0.78
N TYR A 151 -10.52 12.28 0.58
CA TYR A 151 -9.95 11.45 1.64
C TYR A 151 -8.47 11.76 1.83
N TYR A 152 -8.07 12.00 3.08
CA TYR A 152 -6.72 12.33 3.51
C TYR A 152 -6.25 11.29 4.52
N GLY A 153 -5.30 10.45 4.09
CA GLY A 153 -4.77 9.35 4.90
C GLY A 153 -3.56 9.77 5.72
N CYS A 154 -3.25 8.96 6.73
CA CYS A 154 -2.24 9.19 7.76
C CYS A 154 -0.93 9.79 7.20
N ARG A 155 -0.63 11.01 7.64
CA ARG A 155 0.65 11.71 7.41
C ARG A 155 1.85 10.88 7.90
N ASP A 156 1.64 9.96 8.84
CA ASP A 156 2.71 9.35 9.64
C ASP A 156 3.23 8.02 9.08
N PHE A 157 2.79 7.58 7.89
CA PHE A 157 3.35 6.42 7.21
C PHE A 157 4.40 6.77 6.13
N VAL A 158 4.57 8.06 5.81
CA VAL A 158 5.50 8.58 4.79
C VAL A 158 6.32 9.75 5.34
#